data_AF-A0A4V3HU55-F1
#
_entry.id   AF-A0A4V3HU55-F1
#
_cell.length_a   1.000
_cell.length_b   1.000
_cell.length_c   1.000
_cell.angle_alpha   90.00
_cell.angle_beta   90.00
_cell.angle_gamma   90.00
#
_symmetry.space_group_name_H-M   'P 1'
#
loop_
_entity.id
_entity.type
_entity.pdbx_description
1 polymer ?
#
loop_
_entity_poly.entity_id
_entity_poly.type
_entity_poly.pdbx_seq_one_letter_code
_entity_poly.pdbx_strand_id
1 'polypeptide(L)' 'MYRHVRNLHTSYAANPRNGIPRDGGACPYAGCRNRCTRRDNLKRHIDEKHKDKRRAQRVER' A
#
# COMPACT_ATOMS: atom_id res chain seq x y z
N MET A 1 -2.97 -6.01 10.18
CA MET A 1 -3.44 -6.02 11.58
C MET A 1 -3.49 -4.64 12.25
N TYR A 2 -3.54 -3.51 11.53
CA TYR A 2 -3.59 -2.16 12.16
C TYR A 2 -4.69 -1.26 11.57
N ARG A 3 -5.73 -1.86 10.94
CA ARG A 3 -6.78 -1.11 10.24
C ARG A 3 -7.60 -0.25 11.19
N HIS A 4 -8.02 -0.82 12.32
CA HIS A 4 -8.76 -0.11 13.37
C HIS A 4 -7.95 1.11 13.85
N VAL A 5 -6.71 0.88 14.28
CA VAL A 5 -5.81 1.92 14.81
C VAL A 5 -5.57 3.04 13.79
N ARG A 6 -5.33 2.73 12.52
CA ARG A 6 -5.12 3.77 11.49
C ARG A 6 -6.37 4.60 11.17
N ASN A 7 -7.56 4.04 11.34
CA ASN A 7 -8.81 4.74 11.01
C ASN A 7 -9.32 5.59 12.17
N LEU A 8 -9.23 5.08 13.40
CA LEU A 8 -9.80 5.71 14.59
C LEU A 8 -8.74 6.43 15.45
N HIS A 9 -7.47 6.08 15.29
CA HIS A 9 -6.35 6.66 16.04
C HIS A 9 -5.26 7.15 15.07
N THR A 10 -5.63 8.05 14.17
CA THR A 10 -4.75 8.57 13.10
C THR A 10 -3.46 9.20 13.63
N SER A 11 -3.52 9.98 14.72
CA SER A 11 -2.35 10.57 15.38
C SER A 11 -1.45 9.52 16.03
N TYR A 12 -2.04 8.53 16.71
CA TYR A 12 -1.32 7.41 17.30
C TYR A 12 -0.59 6.59 16.23
N ALA A 13 -1.25 6.34 15.10
CA ALA A 13 -0.67 5.61 13.97
C ALA A 13 0.40 6.41 13.21
N ALA A 14 0.35 7.75 13.25
CA ALA A 14 1.36 8.61 12.63
C ALA A 14 2.67 8.68 13.44
N ASN A 15 2.63 8.36 14.73
CA ASN A 15 3.81 8.42 15.59
C ASN A 15 4.77 7.24 15.30
N PRO A 16 6.01 7.53 14.85
CA PRO A 16 6.98 6.49 14.52
C PRO A 16 7.43 5.66 15.74
N ARG A 17 7.26 6.16 16.97
CA ARG A 17 7.61 5.44 18.20
C ARG A 17 6.63 4.31 18.54
N ASN A 18 5.42 4.34 17.98
CA ASN A 18 4.37 3.35 18.29
C ASN A 18 4.49 2.09 17.43
N GLY A 19 5.52 1.97 16.59
CA GLY A 19 5.81 0.75 15.83
C GLY A 19 4.71 0.34 14.85
N ILE A 20 3.85 1.26 14.41
CA ILE A 20 2.78 0.97 13.43
C ILE A 20 3.37 1.09 12.02
N PRO A 21 3.64 -0.02 11.31
CA PRO A 21 4.21 0.04 9.98
C PRO A 21 3.23 0.67 8.99
N ARG A 22 3.74 1.28 7.91
CA ARG A 22 2.89 1.74 6.80
C ARG A 22 2.30 0.54 6.08
N ASP A 23 0.98 0.54 5.87
CA ASP A 23 0.31 -0.59 5.22
C ASP A 23 0.39 -0.52 3.70
N GLY A 24 0.35 0.68 3.13
CA GLY A 24 0.36 0.92 1.68
C GLY A 24 1.63 1.56 1.16
N GLY A 25 1.57 2.02 -0.10
CA GLY A 25 2.71 2.56 -0.82
C GLY A 25 2.31 3.16 -2.17
N ALA A 26 3.32 3.66 -2.89
CA ALA A 26 3.16 4.06 -4.27
C ALA A 26 2.96 2.82 -5.15
N CYS A 27 2.24 2.99 -6.26
CA CYS A 27 2.15 1.97 -7.29
C CYS A 27 3.54 1.72 -7.88
N PRO A 28 3.99 0.46 -7.97
CA PRO A 28 5.33 0.15 -8.49
C PRO A 28 5.41 0.20 -10.03
N TYR A 29 4.30 0.39 -10.73
CA TYR A 29 4.31 0.48 -12.20
C TYR A 29 4.87 1.81 -12.69
N ALA A 30 5.85 1.75 -13.58
CA ALA A 30 6.40 2.91 -14.25
C ALA A 30 5.28 3.72 -14.95
N GLY A 31 5.25 5.03 -14.68
CA GLY A 31 4.20 5.92 -15.19
C GLY A 31 2.91 5.95 -14.35
N CYS A 32 2.75 5.08 -13.34
CA CYS A 32 1.61 5.14 -12.43
C CYS A 32 1.94 5.92 -11.16
N ARG A 33 1.40 7.15 -11.04
CA ARG A 33 1.62 8.02 -9.87
C ARG A 33 0.66 7.77 -8.70
N ASN A 34 -0.14 6.70 -8.78
CA ASN A 34 -1.14 6.41 -7.76
C ASN A 34 -0.47 5.96 -6.45
N ARG A 35 -0.94 6.47 -5.31
CA ARG A 35 -0.41 6.12 -3.99
C ARG A 35 -1.57 5.75 -3.07
N CYS A 36 -1.53 4.52 -2.56
CA CYS A 36 -2.56 4.01 -1.66
C CYS A 36 -2.03 4.00 -0.23
N THR A 37 -2.89 4.40 0.71
CA THR A 37 -2.59 4.34 2.15
C THR A 37 -2.64 2.92 2.70
N ARG A 38 -3.26 1.99 1.97
CA ARG A 38 -3.48 0.59 2.36
C ARG A 38 -3.01 -0.41 1.32
N ARG A 39 -2.53 -1.57 1.79
CA ARG A 39 -2.02 -2.66 0.94
C ARG A 39 -3.12 -3.28 0.08
N ASP A 40 -4.32 -3.48 0.63
CA ASP A 40 -5.46 -4.03 -0.09
C ASP A 40 -5.96 -3.09 -1.21
N ASN A 41 -5.99 -1.79 -0.96
CA ASN A 41 -6.29 -0.80 -1.98
C ASN A 41 -5.24 -0.79 -3.09
N LEU A 42 -3.95 -0.92 -2.75
CA LEU A 42 -2.89 -1.02 -3.73
C LEU A 42 -3.02 -2.29 -4.59
N LYS A 43 -3.33 -3.43 -3.94
CA LYS A 43 -3.58 -4.71 -4.63
C LYS A 43 -4.73 -4.58 -5.62
N ARG A 44 -5.87 -4.05 -5.18
CA ARG A 44 -7.04 -3.82 -6.01
C ARG A 44 -6.74 -2.83 -7.14
N HIS A 45 -6.05 -1.73 -6.86
CA HIS A 45 -5.61 -0.78 -7.88
C HIS A 45 -4.79 -1.46 -8.98
N ILE A 46 -3.85 -2.33 -8.59
CA ILE A 46 -3.04 -3.12 -9.53
C ILE A 46 -3.91 -4.09 -10.32
N ASP A 47 -4.84 -4.80 -9.68
CA ASP A 47 -5.77 -5.69 -10.38
C ASP A 47 -6.66 -4.94 -11.38
N GLU A 48 -7.17 -3.76 -11.04
CA GLU A 48 -8.12 -3.05 -11.91
C GLU A 48 -7.44 -2.25 -13.02
N LYS A 49 -6.28 -1.63 -12.72
CA LYS A 49 -5.58 -0.71 -13.63
C LYS A 49 -4.35 -1.33 -14.30
N HIS A 50 -3.86 -2.44 -13.79
CA HIS A 50 -2.67 -3.15 -14.28
C HIS A 50 -2.92 -4.66 -14.41
N LYS A 51 -4.17 -5.03 -14.68
CA LYS A 51 -4.70 -6.40 -14.78
C LYS A 51 -3.79 -7.35 -15.57
N ASP A 52 -3.22 -6.87 -16.67
CA ASP A 52 -2.34 -7.65 -17.57
C ASP A 52 -0.85 -7.72 -17.16
N LYS A 53 -0.43 -6.93 -16.16
CA LYS A 53 1.00 -6.81 -15.81
C LYS A 53 1.38 -7.49 -14.49
N ARG A 54 0.42 -8.12 -13.80
CA ARG A 54 0.62 -8.86 -12.54
C ARG A 54 1.72 -9.93 -12.61
N ARG A 55 2.09 -10.39 -13.82
CA ARG A 55 3.12 -11.41 -14.05
C ARG A 55 4.57 -10.88 -13.99
N ALA A 56 4.80 -9.56 -13.93
CA ALA A 56 6.13 -8.97 -14.14
C ALA A 56 6.88 -8.48 -12.88
N GLN A 57 6.38 -8.71 -11.66
CA GLN A 57 6.98 -8.14 -10.44
C GLN A 57 7.48 -9.16 -9.40
N ARG A 58 7.92 -10.35 -9.86
CA ARG A 58 8.89 -11.14 -9.10
C ARG A 58 10.28 -10.83 -9.67
N VAL A 59 10.86 -9.71 -9.28
CA VAL A 59 12.31 -9.52 -9.42
C VAL A 59 12.91 -9.85 -8.07
N GLU A 60 13.42 -11.08 -8.01
CA GLU A 60 14.25 -11.62 -6.94
C GLU A 60 15.60 -10.90 -6.96
N ARG A 61 16.15 -10.55 -5.80
CA ARG A 61 17.58 -10.32 -5.62
C ARG A 61 17.97 -10.63 -4.19
#